data_AF-A0A8J1LRB0-F1
#
_entry.id   AF-A0A8J1LRB0-F1
#
_cell.length_a   1.000
_cell.length_b   1.000
_cell.length_c   1.000
_cell.angle_alpha   90.00
_cell.angle_beta   90.00
_cell.angle_gamma   90.00
#
_symmetry.space_group_name_H-M   'P 1'
#
loop_
_entity.id
_entity.type
_entity.pdbx_description
1 polymer ?
#
loop_
_entity_poly.entity_id
_entity_poly.type
_entity_poly.pdbx_seq_one_letter_code
_entity_poly.pdbx_strand_id
1 'polypeptide(L)'
;MFIPLVPKQSPLVVIEYMTLNNFCILQVVLEFCGGGSLFNLIHKTNGQSLKETWIGYVCKEVLKGLHHIHKNRAVHRDIKSLNIMLTETAKVKIIDFGNSWDLDPQTGLCHEADGTAHWMAPEAIRQKGQRLAYDTKCDIWSLGITAIEMAEGKAPYADQYPVEHIIREAQPPKLQSNRWSQRFVSFLESCLKKDPSERGSAEELLQHPFITQLPPKKIRAEIEEHLRTLLNRPAKKGLKALWTLKLRRACVFCTQTSAEQEAALQMALEGFSCN
;
A
#
# COMPACT_ATOMS: atom_id res chain seq x y z
N MET A 1 18.01 16.71 3.31
CA MET A 1 17.96 16.27 4.73
C MET A 1 16.64 15.52 4.88
N PHE A 2 16.64 14.20 4.70
CA PHE A 2 15.44 13.38 4.86
C PHE A 2 15.29 13.06 6.34
N ILE A 3 14.33 13.70 7.01
CA ILE A 3 13.92 13.33 8.36
C ILE A 3 12.81 12.28 8.20
N PRO A 4 12.93 11.06 8.78
CA PRO A 4 11.94 10.03 8.53
C PRO A 4 10.65 10.34 9.28
N LEU A 5 9.54 10.40 8.54
CA LEU A 5 8.19 10.18 9.04
C LEU A 5 8.00 8.70 9.38
N VAL A 6 8.79 8.21 10.32
CA VAL A 6 8.61 6.88 10.89
C VAL A 6 7.97 7.07 12.25
N PRO A 7 6.78 6.49 12.49
CA PRO A 7 6.19 6.45 13.82
C PRO A 7 7.23 5.91 14.82
N LYS A 8 7.51 6.68 15.89
CA LYS A 8 8.42 6.32 17.01
C LYS A 8 8.06 5.01 17.76
N GLN A 9 7.11 4.22 17.26
CA GLN A 9 6.64 2.97 17.86
C GLN A 9 6.65 1.77 16.91
N SER A 10 7.28 1.85 15.73
CA SER A 10 7.49 0.68 14.88
C SER A 10 8.80 -0.01 15.29
N PRO A 11 8.78 -1.31 15.69
CA PRO A 11 9.86 -1.91 16.46
C PRO A 11 11.20 -2.08 15.73
N LEU A 12 11.31 -1.83 14.42
CA LEU A 12 12.58 -1.91 13.69
C LEU A 12 12.53 -0.95 12.50
N VAL A 13 13.04 0.28 12.66
CA VAL A 13 13.59 1.05 11.53
C VAL A 13 15.00 1.44 11.91
N VAL A 14 15.98 0.72 11.39
CA VAL A 14 17.40 1.07 11.53
C VAL A 14 17.83 1.70 10.22
N ILE A 15 18.37 2.91 10.32
CA ILE A 15 18.93 3.63 9.18
C ILE A 15 20.44 3.64 9.36
N GLU A 16 21.15 2.96 8.47
CA GLU A 16 22.60 2.93 8.45
C GLU A 16 23.15 3.65 7.23
N TYR A 17 24.23 4.41 7.46
CA TYR A 17 24.99 5.09 6.43
C TYR A 17 26.34 4.39 6.30
N MET A 18 26.59 3.80 5.14
CA MET A 18 27.90 3.25 4.81
C MET A 18 28.52 4.10 3.70
N THR A 19 29.75 4.55 3.91
CA THR A 19 30.53 5.22 2.86
C THR A 19 31.50 4.21 2.27
N LEU A 20 31.38 3.95 0.97
CA LEU A 20 32.28 3.06 0.23
C LEU A 20 32.71 3.77 -1.05
N ASN A 21 34.02 4.00 -1.22
CA ASN A 21 34.60 4.59 -2.43
C ASN A 21 33.90 5.88 -2.93
N ASN A 22 33.65 6.84 -2.03
CA ASN A 22 32.94 8.11 -2.28
C ASN A 22 31.43 8.00 -2.61
N PHE A 23 30.82 6.81 -2.48
CA PHE A 23 29.38 6.63 -2.53
C PHE A 23 28.81 6.47 -1.10
N CYS A 24 27.70 7.16 -0.83
CA CYS A 24 26.93 6.97 0.40
C CYS A 24 25.80 5.97 0.13
N ILE A 25 25.85 4.81 0.78
CA ILE A 25 24.79 3.82 0.76
C ILE A 25 23.89 4.05 1.98
N LEU A 26 22.61 4.29 1.72
CA LEU A 26 21.56 4.35 2.73
C LEU A 26 20.91 2.97 2.85
N GLN A 27 21.03 2.34 4.02
CA GLN A 27 20.36 1.08 4.32
C GLN A 27 19.23 1.33 5.31
N VAL A 28 18.03 0.83 4.98
CA VAL A 28 16.85 0.90 5.83
C VAL A 28 16.41 -0.52 6.17
N VAL A 29 16.59 -0.91 7.43
CA VAL A 29 16.19 -2.23 7.94
C VAL A 29 14.81 -2.12 8.56
N LEU A 30 13.87 -2.92 8.05
CA LEU A 30 12.46 -2.92 8.45
C LEU A 30 12.02 -4.29 8.96
N GLU A 31 10.93 -4.33 9.71
CA GLU A 31 10.28 -5.59 10.08
C GLU A 31 9.90 -6.43 8.85
N PHE A 32 10.27 -7.71 8.86
CA PHE A 32 9.95 -8.64 7.79
C PHE A 32 8.47 -9.05 7.80
N CYS A 33 7.81 -8.94 6.65
CA CYS A 33 6.42 -9.31 6.46
C CYS A 33 6.29 -10.59 5.62
N GLY A 34 6.47 -11.75 6.27
CA GLY A 34 6.48 -13.07 5.60
C GLY A 34 5.17 -13.52 4.94
N GLY A 35 4.05 -12.84 5.21
CA GLY A 35 2.77 -13.07 4.51
C GLY A 35 2.73 -12.47 3.09
N GLY A 36 3.74 -11.67 2.70
CA GLY A 36 3.82 -11.02 1.41
C GLY A 36 2.91 -9.79 1.28
N SER A 37 2.78 -9.25 0.08
CA SER A 37 1.91 -8.09 -0.17
C SER A 37 0.44 -8.48 -0.27
N LEU A 38 -0.45 -7.52 -0.03
CA LEU A 38 -1.88 -7.65 -0.26
C LEU A 38 -2.17 -8.02 -1.73
N PHE A 39 -1.40 -7.47 -2.67
CA PHE A 39 -1.44 -7.89 -4.08
C PHE A 39 -1.23 -9.41 -4.22
N ASN A 40 -0.23 -9.98 -3.53
CA ASN A 40 0.00 -11.43 -3.57
C ASN A 40 -1.16 -12.21 -2.96
N LEU A 41 -1.74 -11.73 -1.85
CA LEU A 41 -2.91 -12.34 -1.24
C LEU A 41 -4.10 -12.38 -2.19
N ILE A 42 -4.39 -11.28 -2.88
CA ILE A 42 -5.46 -11.18 -3.89
C ILE A 42 -5.22 -12.19 -5.02
N HIS A 43 -4.08 -12.10 -5.70
CA HIS A 43 -3.84 -12.89 -6.92
C HIS A 43 -3.57 -14.39 -6.69
N LYS A 44 -3.17 -14.79 -5.48
CA LYS A 44 -3.02 -16.21 -5.12
C LYS A 44 -4.30 -16.83 -4.56
N THR A 45 -5.28 -16.02 -4.21
CA THR A 45 -6.62 -16.48 -3.79
C THR A 45 -7.43 -16.86 -5.03
N ASN A 46 -8.15 -17.99 -4.95
CA ASN A 46 -8.96 -18.47 -6.07
C ASN A 46 -10.00 -17.43 -6.47
N GLY A 47 -10.15 -17.20 -7.78
CA GLY A 47 -11.04 -16.17 -8.32
C GLY A 47 -10.55 -14.73 -8.14
N GLN A 48 -9.31 -14.52 -7.65
CA GLN A 48 -8.69 -13.20 -7.47
C GLN A 48 -9.58 -12.22 -6.69
N SER A 49 -10.31 -12.74 -5.71
CA SER A 49 -11.32 -11.99 -4.96
C SER A 49 -11.29 -12.44 -3.51
N LEU A 50 -11.19 -11.50 -2.58
CA LEU A 50 -11.16 -11.78 -1.15
C LEU A 50 -12.58 -11.84 -0.57
N LYS A 51 -12.73 -12.54 0.57
CA LYS A 51 -13.98 -12.52 1.33
C LYS A 51 -14.24 -11.11 1.85
N GLU A 52 -15.50 -10.68 1.86
CA GLU A 52 -15.89 -9.33 2.31
C GLU A 52 -15.40 -9.04 3.74
N THR A 53 -15.43 -10.02 4.64
CA THR A 53 -14.91 -9.89 6.01
C THR A 53 -13.40 -9.66 6.06
N TRP A 54 -12.64 -10.25 5.12
CA TRP A 54 -11.19 -10.05 5.02
C TRP A 54 -10.88 -8.65 4.47
N ILE A 55 -11.64 -8.19 3.48
CA ILE A 55 -11.59 -6.82 2.96
C ILE A 55 -11.80 -5.82 4.11
N GLY A 56 -12.88 -6.00 4.88
CA GLY A 56 -13.17 -5.13 6.02
C GLY A 56 -12.06 -5.13 7.08
N TYR A 57 -11.47 -6.29 7.39
CA TYR A 57 -10.33 -6.37 8.31
C TYR A 57 -9.11 -5.60 7.79
N VAL A 58 -8.74 -5.79 6.51
CA VAL A 58 -7.61 -5.06 5.91
C VAL A 58 -7.88 -3.56 5.90
N CYS A 59 -9.07 -3.12 5.47
CA CYS A 59 -9.47 -1.72 5.49
C CYS A 59 -9.39 -1.13 6.91
N LYS A 60 -9.85 -1.86 7.93
CA LYS A 60 -9.76 -1.43 9.34
C LYS A 60 -8.32 -1.18 9.77
N GLU A 61 -7.42 -2.10 9.48
CA GLU A 61 -6.02 -1.96 9.89
C GLU A 61 -5.29 -0.87 9.11
N VAL A 62 -5.60 -0.70 7.81
CA VAL A 62 -5.08 0.42 7.01
C VAL A 62 -5.61 1.75 7.52
N LEU A 63 -6.90 1.86 7.85
CA LEU A 63 -7.49 3.07 8.43
C LEU A 63 -6.85 3.45 9.76
N LYS A 64 -6.49 2.49 10.62
CA LYS A 64 -5.73 2.77 11.85
C LYS A 64 -4.37 3.38 11.55
N GLY A 65 -3.66 2.82 10.56
CA GLY A 65 -2.37 3.35 10.11
C GLY A 65 -2.50 4.76 9.52
N LEU A 66 -3.48 4.97 8.63
CA LEU A 66 -3.78 6.27 8.04
C LEU A 66 -4.20 7.29 9.10
N HIS A 67 -5.07 6.94 10.05
CA HIS A 67 -5.44 7.82 11.15
C HIS A 67 -4.21 8.29 11.94
N HIS A 68 -3.24 7.40 12.18
CA HIS A 68 -1.99 7.77 12.81
C HIS A 68 -1.16 8.74 11.94
N ILE A 69 -0.98 8.45 10.65
CA ILE A 69 -0.24 9.31 9.71
C ILE A 69 -0.89 10.69 9.61
N HIS A 70 -2.21 10.73 9.42
CA HIS A 70 -3.02 11.93 9.25
C HIS A 70 -3.03 12.80 10.51
N LYS A 71 -3.09 12.19 11.70
CA LYS A 71 -2.98 12.92 12.98
C LYS A 71 -1.62 13.60 13.16
N ASN A 72 -0.57 13.08 12.53
CA ASN A 72 0.75 13.71 12.49
C ASN A 72 0.90 14.70 11.31
N ARG A 73 -0.21 15.11 10.67
CA ARG A 73 -0.23 16.06 9.55
C ARG A 73 0.61 15.62 8.35
N ALA A 74 0.66 14.32 8.07
CA ALA A 74 1.31 13.77 6.89
C ALA A 74 0.31 13.04 5.99
N VAL A 75 0.71 12.84 4.73
CA VAL A 75 0.00 12.04 3.72
C VAL A 75 0.91 10.94 3.19
N HIS A 76 0.33 9.76 2.92
CA HIS A 76 1.10 8.63 2.40
C HIS A 76 1.32 8.71 0.88
N ARG A 77 0.27 9.12 0.14
CA ARG A 77 0.22 9.32 -1.32
C ARG A 77 0.35 8.10 -2.22
N ASP A 78 0.73 6.93 -1.70
CA ASP A 78 0.83 5.69 -2.49
C ASP A 78 0.18 4.47 -1.83
N ILE A 79 -1.05 4.63 -1.34
CA ILE A 79 -1.85 3.50 -0.80
C ILE A 79 -2.37 2.64 -1.95
N LYS A 80 -1.92 1.39 -1.99
CA LYS A 80 -2.30 0.36 -2.98
C LYS A 80 -1.97 -1.03 -2.45
N SER A 81 -2.49 -2.09 -3.07
CA SER A 81 -2.23 -3.46 -2.63
C SER A 81 -0.75 -3.88 -2.62
N LEU A 82 0.11 -3.22 -3.42
CA LEU A 82 1.55 -3.47 -3.42
C LEU A 82 2.27 -2.88 -2.21
N ASN A 83 1.72 -1.81 -1.61
CA ASN A 83 2.30 -1.09 -0.47
C ASN A 83 1.60 -1.42 0.85
N ILE A 84 0.79 -2.48 0.86
CA ILE A 84 0.21 -3.06 2.05
C ILE A 84 0.76 -4.48 2.18
N MET A 85 1.43 -4.78 3.29
CA MET A 85 2.01 -6.09 3.57
C MET A 85 1.29 -6.80 4.70
N LEU A 86 1.38 -8.13 4.70
CA LEU A 86 0.93 -8.98 5.78
C LEU A 86 2.14 -9.68 6.42
N THR A 87 2.16 -9.71 7.75
CA THR A 87 3.04 -10.61 8.50
C THR A 87 2.52 -12.05 8.41
N GLU A 88 3.32 -13.03 8.82
CA GLU A 88 2.92 -14.45 8.86
C GLU A 88 1.69 -14.68 9.75
N THR A 89 1.54 -13.86 10.80
CA THR A 89 0.37 -13.86 11.69
C THR A 89 -0.77 -12.97 11.19
N ALA A 90 -0.80 -12.63 9.89
CA ALA A 90 -1.82 -11.80 9.25
C ALA A 90 -2.03 -10.39 9.87
N LYS A 91 -1.03 -9.82 10.56
CA LYS A 91 -1.02 -8.37 10.87
C LYS A 91 -0.79 -7.60 9.58
N VAL A 92 -1.57 -6.55 9.37
CA VAL A 92 -1.48 -5.67 8.19
C VAL A 92 -0.56 -4.49 8.49
N LYS A 93 0.31 -4.15 7.54
CA LYS A 93 1.26 -3.03 7.65
C LYS A 93 1.26 -2.22 6.37
N ILE A 94 1.21 -0.90 6.52
CA ILE A 94 1.48 0.04 5.43
C ILE A 94 3.00 0.16 5.30
N ILE A 95 3.51 0.09 4.07
CA ILE A 95 4.93 0.21 3.75
C ILE A 95 5.13 1.26 2.67
N ASP A 96 6.40 1.56 2.38
CA ASP A 96 6.84 2.44 1.30
C ASP A 96 6.37 3.90 1.46
N PHE A 97 7.00 4.56 2.43
CA PHE A 97 6.83 5.99 2.71
C PHE A 97 7.69 6.88 1.78
N GLY A 98 8.26 6.33 0.70
CA GLY A 98 9.12 7.08 -0.22
C GLY A 98 8.38 8.23 -0.92
N ASN A 99 7.05 8.09 -1.06
CA ASN A 99 6.17 9.13 -1.57
C ASN A 99 5.44 9.87 -0.44
N SER A 100 5.69 9.62 0.84
CA SER A 100 4.99 10.36 1.89
C SER A 100 5.43 11.82 1.95
N TRP A 101 4.57 12.70 2.47
CA TRP A 101 4.86 14.13 2.57
C TRP A 101 4.18 14.77 3.78
N ASP A 102 4.87 15.74 4.38
CA ASP A 102 4.30 16.58 5.44
C ASP A 102 3.39 17.65 4.84
N LEU A 103 2.19 17.79 5.38
CA LEU A 103 1.29 18.87 5.01
C LEU A 103 1.87 20.20 5.45
N ASP A 104 1.67 21.22 4.63
CA ASP A 104 2.10 22.57 4.95
C ASP A 104 1.54 23.01 6.32
N PRO A 105 2.37 23.51 7.26
CA PRO A 105 1.93 23.82 8.61
C PRO A 105 0.85 24.90 8.68
N GLN A 106 0.82 25.83 7.71
CA GLN A 106 -0.11 26.96 7.70
C GLN A 106 -1.44 26.59 7.04
N THR A 107 -1.37 25.94 5.89
CA THR A 107 -2.54 25.65 5.05
C THR A 107 -3.10 24.25 5.26
N GLY A 108 -2.28 23.30 5.75
CA GLY A 108 -2.66 21.90 5.89
C GLY A 108 -2.73 21.15 4.56
N LEU A 109 -2.07 21.65 3.51
CA LEU A 109 -2.18 21.12 2.15
C LEU A 109 -0.83 20.57 1.64
N CYS A 110 -0.92 19.62 0.71
CA CYS A 110 0.17 19.08 -0.09
C CYS A 110 0.05 19.60 -1.52
N HIS A 111 1.20 19.91 -2.14
CA HIS A 111 1.30 20.44 -3.50
C HIS A 111 2.11 19.54 -4.45
N GLU A 112 2.58 18.39 -3.95
CA GLU A 112 3.47 17.48 -4.67
C GLU A 112 2.71 16.54 -5.61
N ALA A 113 3.30 16.24 -6.76
CA ALA A 113 2.66 15.52 -7.87
C ALA A 113 3.26 14.11 -8.06
N ASP A 114 3.08 13.23 -7.08
CA ASP A 114 3.51 11.83 -7.15
C ASP A 114 2.40 10.89 -6.70
N GLY A 115 2.48 9.64 -7.16
CA GLY A 115 1.54 8.58 -6.83
C GLY A 115 1.34 7.61 -7.99
N THR A 116 0.56 6.56 -7.76
CA THR A 116 0.19 5.61 -8.81
C THR A 116 -1.16 5.98 -9.40
N ALA A 117 -1.18 6.42 -10.67
CA ALA A 117 -2.33 7.06 -11.33
C ALA A 117 -3.71 6.43 -11.03
N HIS A 118 -3.84 5.11 -11.13
CA HIS A 118 -5.12 4.40 -10.91
C HIS A 118 -5.69 4.53 -9.48
N TRP A 119 -4.85 4.79 -8.48
CA TRP A 119 -5.25 4.97 -7.08
C TRP A 119 -5.27 6.45 -6.66
N MET A 120 -4.87 7.37 -7.53
CA MET A 120 -4.83 8.80 -7.19
C MET A 120 -6.23 9.38 -7.08
N ALA A 121 -6.42 10.21 -6.07
CA ALA A 121 -7.64 11.00 -5.91
C ALA A 121 -7.73 12.08 -7.00
N PRO A 122 -8.94 12.49 -7.43
CA PRO A 122 -9.12 13.50 -8.48
C PRO A 122 -8.36 14.80 -8.20
N GLU A 123 -8.35 15.25 -6.95
CA GLU A 123 -7.68 16.48 -6.48
C GLU A 123 -6.15 16.37 -6.44
N ALA A 124 -5.60 15.15 -6.42
CA ALA A 124 -4.16 14.87 -6.42
C ALA A 124 -3.59 14.73 -7.84
N ILE A 125 -4.44 14.78 -8.88
CA ILE A 125 -4.03 14.67 -10.28
C ILE A 125 -3.73 16.07 -10.83
N ARG A 126 -2.49 16.29 -11.29
CA ARG A 126 -2.07 17.59 -11.81
C ARG A 126 -2.82 17.97 -13.08
N GLN A 127 -3.46 19.15 -13.06
CA GLN A 127 -4.04 19.77 -14.25
C GLN A 127 -3.13 20.89 -14.78
N LYS A 128 -3.07 21.02 -16.12
CA LYS A 128 -2.31 22.10 -16.77
C LYS A 128 -2.81 23.46 -16.30
N GLY A 129 -1.89 24.28 -15.78
CA GLY A 129 -2.18 25.64 -15.33
C GLY A 129 -2.78 25.74 -13.92
N GLN A 130 -2.92 24.63 -13.19
CA GLN A 130 -3.41 24.63 -11.80
C GLN A 130 -2.32 24.12 -10.85
N ARG A 131 -2.24 24.76 -9.68
CA ARG A 131 -1.45 24.23 -8.56
C ARG A 131 -2.24 23.11 -7.91
N LEU A 132 -1.58 21.97 -7.70
CA LEU A 132 -2.10 20.90 -6.85
C LEU A 132 -2.27 21.43 -5.44
N ALA A 133 -3.35 21.06 -4.77
CA ALA A 133 -3.60 21.39 -3.38
C ALA A 133 -4.60 20.36 -2.83
N TYR A 134 -4.13 19.45 -1.98
CA TYR A 134 -4.94 18.38 -1.41
C TYR A 134 -4.49 18.05 0.01
N ASP A 135 -5.33 17.33 0.75
CA ASP A 135 -5.10 16.98 2.16
C ASP A 135 -5.03 15.45 2.34
N THR A 136 -5.17 15.01 3.59
CA THR A 136 -5.17 13.60 3.99
C THR A 136 -6.27 12.75 3.35
N LYS A 137 -7.33 13.36 2.80
CA LYS A 137 -8.43 12.63 2.19
C LYS A 137 -8.01 11.94 0.89
N CYS A 138 -6.89 12.32 0.28
CA CYS A 138 -6.36 11.63 -0.90
C CYS A 138 -6.08 10.13 -0.61
N ASP A 139 -5.53 9.82 0.57
CA ASP A 139 -5.23 8.44 0.96
C ASP A 139 -6.51 7.61 1.17
N ILE A 140 -7.62 8.26 1.54
CA ILE A 140 -8.92 7.62 1.72
C ILE A 140 -9.51 7.19 0.38
N TRP A 141 -9.36 8.02 -0.66
CA TRP A 141 -9.73 7.63 -2.01
C TRP A 141 -8.92 6.41 -2.46
N SER A 142 -7.60 6.46 -2.28
CA SER A 142 -6.70 5.36 -2.62
C SER A 142 -7.04 4.06 -1.87
N LEU A 143 -7.48 4.16 -0.61
CA LEU A 143 -8.02 3.02 0.14
C LEU A 143 -9.32 2.49 -0.48
N GLY A 144 -10.24 3.35 -0.90
CA GLY A 144 -11.46 2.96 -1.61
C GLY A 144 -11.17 2.19 -2.89
N ILE A 145 -10.20 2.66 -3.69
CA ILE A 145 -9.72 1.96 -4.88
C ILE A 145 -9.10 0.61 -4.52
N THR A 146 -8.26 0.56 -3.47
CA THR A 146 -7.66 -0.68 -2.98
C THR A 146 -8.71 -1.67 -2.47
N ALA A 147 -9.82 -1.20 -1.92
CA ALA A 147 -10.91 -2.05 -1.49
C ALA A 147 -11.67 -2.67 -2.67
N ILE A 148 -11.86 -1.94 -3.78
CA ILE A 148 -12.36 -2.51 -5.04
C ILE A 148 -11.35 -3.53 -5.59
N GLU A 149 -10.06 -3.22 -5.56
CA GLU A 149 -9.01 -4.14 -5.99
C GLU A 149 -9.03 -5.47 -5.20
N MET A 150 -9.24 -5.44 -3.89
CA MET A 150 -9.42 -6.65 -3.09
C MET A 150 -10.68 -7.45 -3.47
N ALA A 151 -11.73 -6.75 -3.88
CA ALA A 151 -13.01 -7.34 -4.26
C ALA A 151 -12.97 -7.97 -5.66
N GLU A 152 -12.31 -7.32 -6.62
CA GLU A 152 -12.43 -7.63 -8.05
C GLU A 152 -11.11 -8.06 -8.70
N GLY A 153 -10.03 -8.08 -7.93
CA GLY A 153 -8.72 -8.57 -8.37
C GLY A 153 -7.85 -7.56 -9.09
N LYS A 154 -8.41 -6.40 -9.45
CA LYS A 154 -7.70 -5.28 -10.09
C LYS A 154 -8.35 -3.95 -9.73
N ALA A 155 -7.57 -2.87 -9.79
CA ALA A 155 -8.11 -1.53 -9.67
C ALA A 155 -9.08 -1.21 -10.84
N PRO A 156 -10.07 -0.34 -10.62
CA PRO A 156 -10.85 0.25 -11.70
C PRO A 156 -9.95 0.81 -12.79
N TYR A 157 -10.35 0.61 -14.04
CA TYR A 157 -9.64 1.15 -15.21
C TYR A 157 -8.17 0.70 -15.37
N ALA A 158 -7.72 -0.38 -14.71
CA ALA A 158 -6.33 -0.86 -14.78
C ALA A 158 -5.76 -1.07 -16.20
N ASP A 159 -6.66 -1.29 -17.18
CA ASP A 159 -6.32 -1.52 -18.59
C ASP A 159 -6.58 -0.29 -19.49
N GLN A 160 -6.92 0.88 -18.92
CA GLN A 160 -7.28 2.09 -19.66
C GLN A 160 -6.26 3.21 -19.46
N TYR A 161 -5.93 3.93 -20.54
CA TYR A 161 -4.93 5.00 -20.52
C TYR A 161 -5.36 6.15 -21.46
N PRO A 162 -5.16 7.44 -21.08
CA PRO A 162 -4.68 7.92 -19.78
C PRO A 162 -5.80 7.88 -18.71
N VAL A 163 -5.54 7.20 -17.60
CA VAL A 163 -6.54 6.98 -16.53
C VAL A 163 -6.87 8.26 -15.76
N GLU A 164 -5.94 9.22 -15.74
CA GLU A 164 -6.05 10.48 -15.01
C GLU A 164 -7.26 11.30 -15.46
N HIS A 165 -7.54 11.29 -16.77
CA HIS A 165 -8.71 11.97 -17.34
C HIS A 165 -10.01 11.28 -16.91
N ILE A 166 -10.03 9.94 -16.91
CA ILE A 166 -11.21 9.16 -16.51
C ILE A 166 -11.53 9.41 -15.04
N ILE A 167 -10.54 9.35 -14.14
CA ILE A 167 -10.72 9.58 -12.70
C ILE A 167 -11.35 10.97 -12.44
N ARG A 168 -10.92 11.98 -13.19
CA ARG A 168 -11.40 13.35 -13.03
C ARG A 168 -12.80 13.58 -13.58
N GLU A 169 -13.13 13.02 -14.75
CA GLU A 169 -14.38 13.33 -15.44
C GLU A 169 -15.50 12.30 -15.17
N ALA A 170 -15.19 11.00 -15.13
CA ALA A 170 -16.19 9.95 -15.00
C ALA A 170 -16.80 9.85 -13.60
N GLN A 171 -17.96 9.21 -13.45
CA GLN A 171 -18.53 8.96 -12.13
C GLN A 171 -17.58 8.13 -11.25
N PRO A 172 -17.63 8.28 -9.91
CA PRO A 172 -16.84 7.43 -9.01
C PRO A 172 -17.00 5.94 -9.34
N PRO A 173 -15.90 5.17 -9.31
CA PRO A 173 -15.97 3.75 -9.63
C PRO A 173 -16.85 3.02 -8.61
N LYS A 174 -17.58 2.02 -9.10
CA LYS A 174 -18.45 1.15 -8.32
C LYS A 174 -18.07 -0.30 -8.54
N LEU A 175 -18.44 -1.15 -7.58
CA LEU A 175 -18.34 -2.60 -7.74
C LEU A 175 -19.21 -3.05 -8.93
N GLN A 176 -18.65 -3.88 -9.79
CA GLN A 176 -19.32 -4.46 -10.95
C GLN A 176 -20.28 -5.58 -10.55
N SER A 177 -19.93 -6.35 -9.52
CA SER A 177 -20.77 -7.43 -9.00
C SER A 177 -21.77 -6.92 -7.97
N ASN A 178 -23.01 -7.41 -8.03
CA ASN A 178 -24.07 -7.12 -7.05
C ASN A 178 -24.04 -8.06 -5.82
N ARG A 179 -23.02 -8.92 -5.69
CA ARG A 179 -22.94 -9.92 -4.60
C ARG A 179 -22.57 -9.32 -3.23
N TRP A 180 -22.13 -8.08 -3.21
CA TRP A 180 -21.54 -7.42 -2.04
C TRP A 180 -22.62 -6.78 -1.16
N SER A 181 -22.39 -6.76 0.15
CA SER A 181 -23.38 -6.20 1.06
C SER A 181 -23.54 -4.68 0.88
N GLN A 182 -24.73 -4.18 1.21
CA GLN A 182 -24.99 -2.74 1.20
C GLN A 182 -24.05 -1.98 2.16
N ARG A 183 -23.55 -2.63 3.22
CA ARG A 183 -22.58 -2.03 4.13
C ARG A 183 -21.24 -1.79 3.44
N PHE A 184 -20.78 -2.73 2.62
CA PHE A 184 -19.55 -2.58 1.86
C PHE A 184 -19.70 -1.53 0.76
N VAL A 185 -20.82 -1.55 0.04
CA VAL A 185 -21.14 -0.52 -0.97
C VAL A 185 -21.17 0.87 -0.35
N SER A 186 -21.87 1.06 0.77
CA SER A 186 -21.92 2.33 1.50
C SER A 186 -20.55 2.79 1.98
N PHE A 187 -19.68 1.86 2.40
CA PHE A 187 -18.31 2.19 2.80
C PHE A 187 -17.49 2.75 1.62
N LEU A 188 -17.60 2.12 0.44
CA LEU A 188 -16.95 2.60 -0.77
C LEU A 188 -17.50 3.97 -1.19
N GLU A 189 -18.80 4.21 -1.06
CA GLU A 189 -19.42 5.50 -1.35
C GLU A 189 -18.91 6.61 -0.42
N SER A 190 -18.60 6.31 0.84
CA SER A 190 -17.95 7.26 1.76
C SER A 190 -16.47 7.50 1.42
N CYS A 191 -15.77 6.52 0.85
CA CYS A 191 -14.36 6.65 0.43
C CYS A 191 -14.20 7.36 -0.92
N LEU A 192 -15.12 7.14 -1.86
CA LEU A 192 -15.00 7.52 -3.27
C LEU A 192 -15.84 8.76 -3.62
N LYS A 193 -16.01 9.67 -2.67
CA LYS A 193 -16.51 11.02 -2.94
C LYS A 193 -15.45 11.81 -3.70
N LYS A 194 -15.81 12.37 -4.86
CA LYS A 194 -14.88 13.22 -5.63
C LYS A 194 -14.50 14.47 -4.86
N ASP A 195 -15.49 15.13 -4.24
CA ASP A 195 -15.24 16.24 -3.33
C ASP A 195 -14.59 15.71 -2.04
N PRO A 196 -13.35 16.11 -1.72
CA PRO A 196 -12.66 15.68 -0.50
C PRO A 196 -13.36 16.11 0.80
N SER A 197 -14.14 17.20 0.75
CA SER A 197 -14.90 17.69 1.91
C SER A 197 -16.07 16.77 2.29
N GLU A 198 -16.68 16.10 1.30
CA GLU A 198 -17.71 15.08 1.52
C GLU A 198 -17.12 13.70 1.83
N ARG A 199 -15.83 13.50 1.57
CA ARG A 199 -15.15 12.22 1.76
C ARG A 199 -14.90 11.98 3.25
N GLY A 200 -15.18 10.77 3.74
CA GLY A 200 -14.91 10.41 5.13
C GLY A 200 -13.42 10.54 5.47
N SER A 201 -13.10 10.99 6.67
CA SER A 201 -11.76 10.90 7.25
C SER A 201 -11.44 9.47 7.71
N ALA A 202 -10.17 9.19 7.99
CA ALA A 202 -9.77 7.91 8.58
C ALA A 202 -10.49 7.64 9.92
N GLU A 203 -10.67 8.68 10.73
CA GLU A 203 -11.35 8.60 12.03
C GLU A 203 -12.84 8.26 11.88
N GLU A 204 -13.55 8.95 10.99
CA GLU A 204 -14.97 8.70 10.73
C GLU A 204 -15.20 7.31 10.14
N LEU A 205 -14.35 6.89 9.19
CA LEU A 205 -14.47 5.59 8.53
C LEU A 205 -14.15 4.42 9.45
N LEU A 206 -13.34 4.62 10.50
CA LEU A 206 -13.17 3.61 11.56
C LEU A 206 -14.47 3.32 12.33
N GLN A 207 -15.41 4.28 12.34
CA GLN A 207 -16.73 4.12 12.96
C GLN A 207 -17.79 3.59 11.98
N HIS A 208 -17.48 3.49 10.69
CA HIS A 208 -18.43 3.04 9.67
C HIS A 208 -18.92 1.60 9.96
N PRO A 209 -20.22 1.26 9.75
CA PRO A 209 -20.77 -0.07 10.04
C PRO A 209 -20.04 -1.24 9.40
N PHE A 210 -19.46 -1.02 8.21
CA PHE A 210 -18.61 -2.01 7.53
C PHE A 210 -17.38 -2.42 8.34
N ILE A 211 -16.86 -1.53 9.18
CA ILE A 211 -15.67 -1.72 10.01
C ILE A 211 -16.04 -2.13 11.43
N THR A 212 -17.06 -1.50 12.02
CA THR A 212 -17.44 -1.71 13.42
C THR A 212 -18.20 -3.01 13.64
N GLN A 213 -18.91 -3.52 12.63
CA GLN A 213 -19.69 -4.76 12.74
C GLN A 213 -18.93 -6.00 12.26
N LEU A 214 -17.60 -5.92 12.12
CA LEU A 214 -16.77 -7.07 11.76
C LEU A 214 -16.68 -8.08 12.92
N PRO A 215 -16.74 -9.40 12.64
CA PRO A 215 -16.59 -10.42 13.67
C PRO A 215 -15.17 -10.36 14.31
N PRO A 216 -15.05 -10.12 15.62
CA PRO A 216 -13.80 -9.66 16.23
C PRO A 216 -12.68 -10.70 16.39
N LYS A 217 -12.97 -12.01 16.34
CA LYS A 217 -11.99 -13.04 16.75
C LYS A 217 -11.63 -14.10 15.69
N LYS A 218 -12.29 -14.11 14.53
CA LYS A 218 -12.08 -15.19 13.54
C LYS A 218 -11.34 -14.76 12.27
N ILE A 219 -11.51 -13.51 11.83
CA ILE A 219 -11.02 -13.08 10.52
C ILE A 219 -9.50 -13.22 10.38
N ARG A 220 -8.74 -12.74 11.38
CA ARG A 220 -7.28 -12.78 11.34
C ARG A 220 -6.74 -14.21 11.28
N ALA A 221 -7.32 -15.12 12.07
CA ALA A 221 -6.95 -16.53 12.07
C ALA A 221 -7.28 -17.21 10.73
N GLU A 222 -8.42 -16.86 10.10
CA GLU A 222 -8.75 -17.34 8.76
C GLU A 222 -7.75 -16.89 7.69
N ILE A 223 -7.31 -15.62 7.74
CA ILE A 223 -6.31 -15.09 6.82
C ILE A 223 -4.97 -15.77 7.08
N GLU A 224 -4.56 -15.91 8.33
CA GLU A 224 -3.31 -16.60 8.70
C GLU A 224 -3.28 -18.04 8.19
N GLU A 225 -4.35 -18.81 8.40
CA GLU A 225 -4.43 -20.17 7.89
C GLU A 225 -4.35 -20.20 6.37
N HIS A 226 -5.06 -19.29 5.69
CA HIS A 226 -4.99 -19.18 4.23
C HIS A 226 -3.58 -18.86 3.74
N LEU A 227 -2.86 -17.93 4.40
CA LEU A 227 -1.47 -17.61 4.09
C LEU A 227 -0.58 -18.85 4.20
N ARG A 228 -0.74 -19.66 5.26
CA ARG A 228 -0.02 -20.93 5.40
C ARG A 228 -0.30 -21.88 4.24
N THR A 229 -1.56 -21.99 3.81
CA THR A 229 -1.89 -22.83 2.64
C THR A 229 -1.24 -22.31 1.35
N LEU A 230 -1.10 -20.99 1.19
CA LEU A 230 -0.47 -20.38 0.02
C LEU A 230 1.05 -20.58 0.00
N LEU A 231 1.69 -20.60 1.18
CA LEU A 231 3.13 -20.82 1.33
C LEU A 231 3.51 -22.29 1.13
N ASN A 232 2.65 -23.22 1.54
CA ASN A 232 2.86 -24.66 1.38
C ASN A 232 2.55 -25.18 -0.04
N ARG A 233 1.99 -24.36 -0.92
CA ARG A 233 1.80 -24.73 -2.33
C ARG A 233 3.18 -24.88 -3.00
N PRO A 234 3.45 -25.99 -3.70
CA PRO A 234 4.71 -26.14 -4.43
C PRO A 234 4.88 -24.96 -5.39
N ALA A 235 6.01 -24.27 -5.27
CA ALA A 235 6.31 -23.14 -6.12
C ALA A 235 6.22 -23.58 -7.59
N LYS A 236 5.31 -22.97 -8.36
CA LYS A 236 5.38 -23.08 -9.82
C LYS A 236 6.77 -22.58 -10.23
N LYS A 237 7.56 -23.47 -10.86
CA LYS A 237 8.90 -23.16 -11.39
C LYS A 237 8.81 -21.86 -12.19
N GLY A 238 9.34 -20.75 -11.65
CA GLY A 238 9.30 -19.46 -12.33
C GLY A 238 9.31 -18.23 -11.42
N LEU A 239 8.78 -18.29 -10.19
CA LEU A 239 8.64 -17.08 -9.36
C LEU A 239 9.90 -16.65 -8.59
N LYS A 240 10.91 -17.53 -8.42
CA LYS A 240 12.20 -17.15 -7.83
C LYS A 240 12.89 -16.02 -8.63
N ALA A 241 12.65 -15.95 -9.94
CA ALA A 241 13.30 -14.97 -10.82
C ALA A 241 12.82 -13.52 -10.61
N LEU A 242 11.58 -13.29 -10.17
CA LEU A 242 11.00 -11.94 -10.05
C LEU A 242 11.47 -11.17 -8.81
N TRP A 243 11.76 -11.86 -7.72
CA TRP A 243 12.31 -11.25 -6.49
C TRP A 243 13.77 -10.85 -6.68
N THR A 244 14.57 -11.70 -7.32
CA THR A 244 15.95 -11.37 -7.71
C THR A 244 15.98 -10.20 -8.70
N LEU A 245 14.97 -10.08 -9.58
CA LEU A 245 14.90 -8.97 -10.56
C LEU A 245 14.54 -7.62 -9.93
N LYS A 246 13.68 -7.58 -8.90
CA LYS A 246 13.32 -6.33 -8.20
C LYS A 246 14.46 -5.82 -7.31
N LEU A 247 15.14 -6.71 -6.59
CA LEU A 247 16.37 -6.35 -5.86
C LEU A 247 17.50 -5.92 -6.81
N ARG A 248 17.65 -6.61 -7.96
CA ARG A 248 18.59 -6.16 -9.01
C ARG A 248 18.21 -4.79 -9.59
N ARG A 249 16.93 -4.48 -9.81
CA ARG A 249 16.51 -3.16 -10.31
C ARG A 249 16.75 -2.02 -9.31
N ALA A 250 16.69 -2.27 -8.02
CA ALA A 250 17.13 -1.31 -7.01
C ALA A 250 18.66 -1.07 -7.07
N CYS A 251 19.44 -2.10 -7.42
CA CYS A 251 20.89 -1.99 -7.64
C CYS A 251 21.27 -1.36 -9.01
N VAL A 252 20.42 -1.44 -10.03
CA VAL A 252 20.74 -0.99 -11.41
C VAL A 252 20.78 0.53 -11.57
N PHE A 253 20.31 1.32 -10.60
CA PHE A 253 20.51 2.78 -10.60
C PHE A 253 21.93 3.23 -10.23
N CYS A 254 22.83 2.30 -9.88
CA CYS A 254 24.24 2.61 -9.67
C CYS A 254 25.04 2.15 -10.89
N THR A 255 25.49 3.09 -11.72
CA THR A 255 26.30 2.78 -12.90
C THR A 255 27.72 2.35 -12.50
N GLN A 256 27.96 1.03 -12.57
CA GLN A 256 29.23 0.25 -12.68
C GLN A 256 30.09 0.13 -11.39
N THR A 257 30.69 -1.01 -10.98
CA THR A 257 31.21 -2.24 -11.66
C THR A 257 30.89 -3.57 -10.92
N SER A 258 31.03 -4.70 -11.62
CA SER A 258 30.35 -6.00 -11.40
C SER A 258 30.99 -7.05 -10.48
N ALA A 259 32.06 -6.78 -9.73
CA ALA A 259 32.70 -7.82 -8.88
C ALA A 259 32.36 -7.70 -7.39
N GLU A 260 32.28 -6.48 -6.86
CA GLU A 260 32.02 -6.23 -5.44
C GLU A 260 30.54 -6.44 -5.07
N GLN A 261 29.63 -6.20 -6.02
CA GLN A 261 28.21 -6.49 -5.86
C GLN A 261 27.91 -7.99 -5.83
N GLU A 262 28.64 -8.81 -6.61
CA GLU A 262 28.51 -10.26 -6.53
C GLU A 262 29.01 -10.78 -5.19
N ALA A 263 30.15 -10.27 -4.68
CA ALA A 263 30.65 -10.63 -3.35
C ALA A 263 29.69 -10.22 -2.21
N ALA A 264 29.11 -9.01 -2.26
CA ALA A 264 28.14 -8.57 -1.26
C ALA A 264 26.82 -9.35 -1.33
N LEU A 265 26.37 -9.72 -2.54
CA LEU A 265 25.20 -10.58 -2.74
C LEU A 265 25.48 -12.01 -2.28
N GLN A 266 26.69 -12.53 -2.49
CA GLN A 266 27.14 -13.84 -2.02
C GLN A 266 27.19 -13.88 -0.49
N MET A 267 27.78 -12.86 0.16
CA MET A 267 27.82 -12.72 1.62
C MET A 267 26.41 -12.59 2.22
N ALA A 268 25.52 -11.84 1.57
CA ALA A 268 24.13 -11.73 2.00
C ALA A 268 23.36 -13.04 1.84
N LEU A 269 23.65 -13.86 0.81
CA LEU A 269 23.03 -15.17 0.60
C LEU A 269 23.60 -16.26 1.51
N GLU A 270 24.89 -16.21 1.83
CA GLU A 270 25.55 -17.15 2.76
C GLU A 270 25.10 -16.93 4.22
N GLY A 271 24.76 -15.70 4.60
CA GLY A 271 24.14 -15.40 5.91
C GLY A 271 22.72 -15.97 6.12
N PHE A 272 22.10 -16.51 5.06
CA PHE A 272 20.80 -17.19 5.11
C PHE A 272 20.91 -18.73 4.97
N SER A 273 22.10 -19.32 5.04
CA SER A 273 22.18 -20.79 5.15
C SER A 273 21.71 -21.21 6.53
N CYS A 274 20.53 -21.84 6.60
CA CYS A 274 20.05 -22.53 7.78
C CYS A 274 21.11 -23.53 8.27
N ASN A 275 21.57 -23.32 9.51
CA ASN A 275 21.75 -24.41 10.47
C ASN A 275 20.59 -24.33 11.47
#